data_AF-A0A540VFG9-F1
#
_entry.id   AF-A0A540VFG9-F1
#
_cell.length_a   1.000
_cell.length_b   1.000
_cell.length_c   1.000
_cell.angle_alpha   90.00
_cell.angle_beta   90.00
_cell.angle_gamma   90.00
#
_symmetry.space_group_name_H-M   'P 1'
#
loop_
_entity.id
_entity.type
_entity.pdbx_description
1 polymer ?
#
loop_
_entity_poly.entity_id
_entity_poly.type
_entity_poly.pdbx_seq_one_letter_code
_entity_poly.pdbx_strand_id
1 'polypeptide(L)'
;MTKFPSESDEQIGFLQWWRAQFPGVRIFHIPNGGHRAMSVAKKMKAEGVCPGVPDLYVPAWRLWIEMKRRKGGRLSAEQREWAEYLEGIGDTVIVGNGAEDASRQVLAFLRARRARQTE
;
A
#
# COMPACT_ATOMS: atom_id res chain seq x y z
N MET A 1 25.15 12.64 -6.97
CA MET A 1 24.12 11.57 -7.04
C MET A 1 22.89 12.06 -6.30
N THR A 2 21.77 12.24 -6.99
CA THR A 2 20.51 12.63 -6.34
C THR A 2 20.03 11.47 -5.46
N LYS A 3 20.04 11.66 -4.14
CA LYS A 3 19.59 10.64 -3.17
C LYS A 3 18.06 10.61 -3.23
N PHE A 4 17.50 9.64 -3.95
CA PHE A 4 16.06 9.40 -3.91
C PHE A 4 15.64 8.95 -2.50
N PRO A 5 14.45 9.33 -2.00
CA PRO A 5 13.94 8.86 -0.71
C PRO A 5 13.94 7.34 -0.61
N SER A 6 14.04 6.80 0.60
CA SER A 6 13.81 5.36 0.84
C SER A 6 12.33 5.02 0.66
N GLU A 7 11.98 3.75 0.48
CA GLU A 7 10.58 3.32 0.44
C GLU A 7 9.82 3.71 1.72
N SER A 8 10.49 3.62 2.88
CA SER A 8 9.94 4.08 4.15
C SER A 8 9.67 5.60 4.16
N ASP A 9 10.58 6.41 3.62
CA ASP A 9 10.39 7.87 3.52
C ASP A 9 9.22 8.21 2.60
N GLU A 10 9.09 7.51 1.47
CA GLU A 10 7.96 7.66 0.54
C GLU A 10 6.63 7.32 1.23
N GLN A 11 6.58 6.21 1.97
CA GLN A 11 5.38 5.82 2.73
C GLN A 11 5.02 6.84 3.81
N ILE A 12 6.01 7.36 4.55
CA ILE A 12 5.78 8.40 5.56
C ILE A 12 5.18 9.65 4.92
N GLY A 13 5.78 10.13 3.83
CA GLY A 13 5.27 11.29 3.09
C GLY A 13 3.85 11.06 2.55
N PHE A 14 3.58 9.88 2.01
CA PHE A 14 2.25 9.50 1.54
C PHE A 14 1.21 9.50 2.68
N LEU A 15 1.54 8.93 3.85
CA LEU A 15 0.64 8.91 5.01
C LEU A 15 0.37 10.31 5.58
N GLN A 16 1.36 11.21 5.55
CA GLN A 16 1.17 12.61 5.94
C GLN A 16 0.19 13.31 4.98
N TRP A 17 0.41 13.16 3.67
CA TRP A 17 -0.50 13.67 2.65
C TRP A 17 -1.91 13.11 2.83
N TRP A 18 -2.05 11.79 3.03
CA TRP A 18 -3.35 11.13 3.21
C TRP A 18 -4.16 11.76 4.34
N ARG A 19 -3.54 11.90 5.52
CA ARG A 19 -4.19 12.42 6.72
C ARG A 19 -4.66 13.87 6.53
N ALA A 20 -3.93 14.66 5.74
CA ALA A 20 -4.34 16.02 5.38
C ALA A 20 -5.48 16.05 4.35
N GLN A 21 -5.44 15.18 3.33
CA GLN A 21 -6.43 15.18 2.25
C GLN A 21 -7.77 14.55 2.62
N PHE A 22 -7.77 13.54 3.49
CA PHE A 22 -8.96 12.75 3.79
C PHE A 22 -9.24 12.70 5.30
N PRO A 23 -9.54 13.85 5.94
CA PRO A 23 -9.91 13.86 7.36
C PRO A 23 -11.16 13.00 7.56
N GLY A 24 -11.02 11.92 8.31
CA GLY A 24 -12.10 10.95 8.59
C GLY A 24 -12.00 9.62 7.87
N VAL A 25 -11.12 9.48 6.86
CA VAL A 25 -10.91 8.19 6.17
C VAL A 25 -9.70 7.48 6.76
N ARG A 26 -9.93 6.35 7.42
CA ARG A 26 -8.88 5.57 8.08
C ARG A 26 -8.00 4.86 7.05
N ILE A 27 -6.69 4.95 7.29
CA ILE A 27 -5.64 4.16 6.64
C ILE A 27 -4.71 3.64 7.74
N PHE A 28 -4.20 2.42 7.59
CA PHE A 28 -3.20 1.89 8.49
C PHE A 28 -2.18 1.02 7.75
N HIS A 29 -0.99 0.90 8.35
CA HIS A 29 0.10 0.10 7.83
C HIS A 29 0.06 -1.32 8.37
N ILE A 30 0.39 -2.28 7.53
CA ILE A 30 0.54 -3.69 7.84
C ILE A 30 2.05 -4.02 7.76
N PRO A 31 2.74 -4.14 8.91
CA PRO A 31 4.20 -4.28 8.94
C PRO A 31 4.66 -5.71 8.67
N ASN A 32 4.34 -6.23 7.48
CA ASN A 32 4.72 -7.59 7.10
C ASN A 32 6.19 -7.69 6.63
N GLY A 33 6.76 -6.61 6.11
CA GLY A 33 8.16 -6.51 5.67
C GLY A 33 9.13 -5.96 6.72
N GLY A 34 10.44 -6.03 6.44
CA GLY A 34 11.50 -5.40 7.26
C GLY A 34 12.34 -6.36 8.12
N HIS A 35 13.59 -5.94 8.35
CA HIS A 35 14.57 -6.71 9.13
C HIS A 35 14.13 -6.88 10.59
N ARG A 36 14.21 -8.12 11.06
CA ARG A 36 13.93 -8.50 12.45
C ARG A 36 14.71 -9.76 12.80
N ALA A 37 14.83 -10.05 14.10
CA ALA A 37 15.45 -11.28 14.56
C ALA A 37 14.67 -12.51 14.06
N MET A 38 15.38 -13.59 13.72
CA MET A 38 14.78 -14.82 13.18
C MET A 38 13.70 -15.43 14.09
N SER A 39 13.90 -15.37 15.40
CA SER A 39 12.92 -15.83 16.40
C SER A 39 11.61 -15.05 16.31
N VAL A 40 11.70 -13.72 16.14
CA VAL A 40 10.54 -12.83 15.97
C VAL A 40 9.85 -13.12 14.64
N ALA A 41 10.61 -13.28 13.54
CA ALA A 41 10.03 -13.63 12.25
C ALA A 41 9.26 -14.97 12.29
N LYS A 42 9.81 -15.99 12.95
CA LYS A 42 9.14 -17.29 13.12
C LYS A 42 7.86 -17.17 13.93
N LYS A 43 7.90 -16.43 15.05
CA LYS A 43 6.72 -16.16 15.89
C LYS A 43 5.64 -15.40 15.11
N MET A 44 5.99 -14.31 14.44
CA MET A 44 5.06 -13.52 13.63
C MET A 44 4.41 -14.34 12.51
N LYS A 45 5.18 -15.21 11.84
CA LYS A 45 4.63 -16.14 10.84
C LYS A 45 3.61 -17.10 11.45
N ALA A 46 3.88 -17.61 12.66
CA ALA A 46 2.92 -18.44 13.40
C ALA A 46 1.68 -17.65 13.87
N GLU A 47 1.83 -16.35 14.12
CA GLU A 47 0.72 -15.43 14.45
C GLU A 47 -0.06 -14.95 13.22
N GLY A 48 0.31 -15.39 12.01
CA GLY A 48 -0.44 -15.14 10.77
C GLY A 48 0.11 -14.01 9.90
N VAL A 49 1.36 -13.55 10.11
CA VAL A 49 2.01 -12.66 9.16
C VAL A 49 2.21 -13.38 7.83
N CYS A 50 1.56 -12.85 6.80
CA CYS A 50 1.65 -13.34 5.43
C CYS A 50 2.62 -12.47 4.62
N PRO A 51 3.71 -13.04 4.07
CA PRO A 51 4.58 -12.32 3.16
C PRO A 51 3.81 -11.79 1.94
N GLY A 52 4.16 -10.59 1.48
CA GLY A 52 3.64 -10.01 0.25
C GLY A 52 2.30 -9.28 0.36
N VAL A 53 1.60 -9.35 1.49
CA VAL A 53 0.38 -8.53 1.71
C VAL A 53 0.74 -7.04 1.57
N PRO A 54 -0.06 -6.23 0.85
CA PRO A 54 0.25 -4.82 0.62
C PRO A 54 0.46 -4.00 1.89
N ASP A 55 1.34 -3.01 1.81
CA ASP A 55 1.77 -2.22 2.96
C ASP A 55 0.65 -1.49 3.69
N LEU A 56 -0.35 -0.95 2.98
CA LEU A 56 -1.39 -0.10 3.55
C LEU A 56 -2.78 -0.57 3.15
N TYR A 57 -3.73 -0.43 4.08
CA TYR A 57 -5.14 -0.73 3.83
C TYR A 57 -6.06 0.42 4.26
N VAL A 58 -7.09 0.64 3.44
CA VAL A 58 -8.11 1.67 3.59
C VAL A 58 -9.49 0.99 3.60
N PRO A 59 -10.02 0.66 4.79
CA PRO A 59 -11.23 -0.16 4.92
C PRO A 59 -12.46 0.43 4.24
N ALA A 60 -12.65 1.75 4.37
CA ALA A 60 -13.82 2.44 3.82
C ALA A 60 -13.97 2.26 2.30
N TRP A 61 -12.86 1.99 1.61
CA TRP A 61 -12.82 1.94 0.16
C TRP A 61 -12.44 0.58 -0.41
N ARG A 62 -12.18 -0.43 0.44
CA ARG A 62 -11.60 -1.72 0.02
C ARG A 62 -10.36 -1.51 -0.85
N LEU A 63 -9.52 -0.55 -0.43
CA LEU A 63 -8.36 -0.09 -1.17
C LEU A 63 -7.09 -0.49 -0.43
N TRP A 64 -6.21 -1.17 -1.16
CA TRP A 64 -4.87 -1.57 -0.74
C TRP A 64 -3.84 -0.76 -1.49
N ILE A 65 -2.75 -0.44 -0.82
CA ILE A 65 -1.66 0.33 -1.41
C ILE A 65 -0.36 -0.33 -1.03
N GLU A 66 0.35 -0.82 -2.04
CA GLU A 66 1.71 -1.32 -1.95
C GLU A 66 2.67 -0.18 -2.31
N MET A 67 3.51 0.23 -1.36
CA MET A 67 4.43 1.34 -1.57
C MET A 67 5.75 0.81 -2.14
N LYS A 68 6.24 1.50 -3.16
CA LYS A 68 7.54 1.23 -3.76
C LYS A 68 8.38 2.48 -3.77
N ARG A 69 9.70 2.32 -3.66
CA ARG A 69 10.62 3.42 -3.95
C ARG A 69 10.40 3.91 -5.39
N ARG A 70 10.33 5.24 -5.57
CA ARG A 70 10.15 5.89 -6.89
C ARG A 70 11.04 5.34 -8.01
N LYS A 71 12.28 4.95 -7.67
CA LYS A 71 13.22 4.33 -8.62
C LYS A 71 13.75 3.02 -8.06
N GLY A 72 13.62 1.96 -8.86
CA GLY A 72 14.16 0.62 -8.56
C GLY A 72 13.24 -0.28 -7.73
N GLY A 73 12.10 0.24 -7.24
CA GLY A 73 11.07 -0.59 -6.61
C GLY A 73 10.38 -1.49 -7.63
N ARG A 74 10.18 -2.77 -7.28
CA ARG A 74 9.46 -3.76 -8.08
C ARG A 74 8.68 -4.66 -7.14
N LEU A 75 7.54 -5.16 -7.59
CA LEU A 75 6.79 -6.18 -6.85
C LEU A 75 7.59 -7.49 -6.78
N SER A 76 7.54 -8.15 -5.62
CA SER A 76 7.93 -9.57 -5.51
C SER A 76 6.87 -10.47 -6.16
N ALA A 77 7.13 -11.78 -6.25
CA ALA A 77 6.14 -12.74 -6.76
C ALA A 77 4.90 -12.78 -5.85
N GLU A 78 5.13 -12.88 -4.54
CA GLU A 78 4.09 -12.94 -3.51
C GLU A 78 3.23 -11.68 -3.50
N GLN A 79 3.82 -10.51 -3.73
CA GLN A 79 3.08 -9.25 -3.82
C GLN A 79 2.17 -9.19 -5.05
N ARG A 80 2.57 -9.82 -6.18
CA ARG A 80 1.69 -9.94 -7.35
C ARG A 80 0.53 -10.89 -7.06
N GLU A 81 0.81 -12.04 -6.44
CA GLU A 81 -0.22 -13.02 -6.08
C GLU A 81 -1.26 -12.42 -5.13
N TRP A 82 -0.84 -11.64 -4.13
CA TRP A 82 -1.77 -10.91 -3.26
C TRP A 82 -2.58 -9.88 -4.02
N ALA A 83 -1.96 -9.14 -4.95
CA ALA A 83 -2.67 -8.16 -5.75
C ALA A 83 -3.77 -8.82 -6.59
N GLU A 84 -3.43 -9.90 -7.29
CA GLU A 84 -4.37 -10.69 -8.10
C GLU A 84 -5.52 -11.25 -7.26
N TYR A 85 -5.21 -11.82 -6.09
CA TYR A 85 -6.24 -12.33 -5.18
C TYR A 85 -7.20 -11.23 -4.70
N LEU A 86 -6.66 -10.09 -4.24
CA LEU A 86 -7.46 -8.98 -3.72
C LEU A 86 -8.35 -8.37 -4.80
N GLU A 87 -7.80 -8.15 -6.00
CA GLU A 87 -8.58 -7.69 -7.15
C GLU A 87 -9.67 -8.70 -7.54
N GLY A 88 -9.36 -10.00 -7.48
CA GLY A 88 -10.30 -11.09 -7.75
C GLY A 88 -11.51 -11.14 -6.79
N ILE A 89 -11.37 -10.63 -5.56
CA ILE A 89 -12.48 -10.54 -4.58
C ILE A 89 -13.18 -9.17 -4.59
N GLY A 90 -12.85 -8.30 -5.56
CA GLY A 90 -13.48 -7.00 -5.75
C GLY A 90 -12.90 -5.87 -4.91
N ASP A 91 -11.70 -6.06 -4.35
CA ASP A 91 -10.92 -4.97 -3.77
C ASP A 91 -10.14 -4.24 -4.88
N THR A 92 -9.51 -3.11 -4.55
CA THR A 92 -8.62 -2.39 -5.45
C THR A 92 -7.22 -2.35 -4.86
N VAL A 93 -6.21 -2.59 -5.70
CA VAL A 93 -4.80 -2.54 -5.30
C VAL A 93 -4.09 -1.47 -6.11
N ILE A 94 -3.38 -0.58 -5.43
CA ILE A 94 -2.52 0.44 -6.03
C ILE A 94 -1.08 0.08 -5.73
N VAL A 95 -0.23 0.10 -6.76
CA VAL A 95 1.22 0.00 -6.61
C VAL A 95 1.79 1.40 -6.78
N GLY A 96 2.17 2.05 -5.67
CA GLY A 96 2.62 3.43 -5.64
C GLY A 96 4.14 3.56 -5.73
N ASN A 97 4.66 3.96 -6.89
CA ASN A 97 6.10 4.21 -7.08
C ASN A 97 6.48 5.60 -6.55
N GLY A 98 6.58 5.72 -5.23
CA GLY A 98 6.75 6.96 -4.48
C GLY A 98 5.42 7.61 -4.09
N ALA A 99 5.49 8.57 -3.16
CA ALA A 99 4.32 9.21 -2.57
C ALA A 99 3.46 9.99 -3.60
N GLU A 100 4.13 10.64 -4.56
CA GLU A 100 3.49 11.39 -5.64
C GLU A 100 2.69 10.47 -6.59
N ASP A 101 3.24 9.29 -6.87
CA ASP A 101 2.59 8.30 -7.73
C ASP A 101 1.39 7.67 -7.03
N ALA A 102 1.56 7.24 -5.78
CA ALA A 102 0.51 6.68 -4.94
C ALA A 102 -0.67 7.67 -4.80
N SER A 103 -0.39 8.93 -4.47
CA SER A 103 -1.42 9.97 -4.29
C SER A 103 -2.19 10.24 -5.59
N ARG A 104 -1.51 10.33 -6.74
CA ARG A 104 -2.16 10.50 -8.05
C ARG A 104 -3.12 9.34 -8.36
N GLN A 105 -2.69 8.10 -8.14
CA GLN A 105 -3.52 6.92 -8.39
C GLN A 105 -4.74 6.86 -7.46
N VAL A 106 -4.57 7.21 -6.17
CA VAL A 106 -5.70 7.30 -5.22
C VAL A 106 -6.74 8.30 -5.69
N LEU A 107 -6.31 9.49 -6.13
CA LEU A 107 -7.23 10.49 -6.65
C LEU A 107 -7.97 10.02 -7.92
N ALA A 108 -7.28 9.31 -8.82
CA ALA A 108 -7.91 8.73 -10.01
C ALA A 108 -8.94 7.64 -9.63
N PHE A 109 -8.59 6.75 -8.71
CA PHE A 109 -9.49 5.73 -8.17
C PHE A 109 -10.77 6.35 -7.59
N LEU A 110 -10.65 7.40 -6.78
CA LEU A 110 -11.80 8.08 -6.17
C LEU A 110 -12.70 8.75 -7.21
N ARG A 111 -12.12 9.36 -8.25
CA ARG A 111 -12.90 9.93 -9.36
C ARG A 111 -13.70 8.83 -10.07
N ALA A 112 -13.07 7.72 -10.42
CA ALA A 112 -13.73 6.60 -11.07
C ALA A 112 -14.83 5.97 -10.18
N ARG A 113 -14.58 5.85 -8.87
CA ARG A 113 -15.55 5.34 -7.90
C ARG A 113 -16.81 6.21 -7.82
N ARG A 114 -16.65 7.54 -7.81
CA ARG A 114 -17.79 8.47 -7.76
C ARG A 114 -18.66 8.39 -9.01
N ALA A 115 -18.04 8.28 -10.19
CA ALA A 115 -18.78 8.15 -11.46
C ALA A 115 -19.70 6.91 -11.48
N ARG A 116 -19.24 5.78 -10.92
CA ARG A 116 -20.04 4.55 -10.80
C ARG A 116 -21.17 4.59 -9.77
N GLN A 117 -21.20 5.59 -8.90
CA GLN A 117 -22.25 5.75 -7.88
C GLN A 117 -23.37 6.69 -8.33
N THR A 118 -23.15 7.40 -9.44
CA THR A 118 -24.11 8.32 -10.04
C THR A 118 -24.89 7.71 -11.21
N GLU A 119 -24.62 6.44 -11.53
CA GLU A 119 -25.33 5.58 -12.49
C GLU A 119 -26.26 4.62 -11.74
#